data_AF-A0A8J7IEA4-F1
#
_entry.id   AF-A0A8J7IEA4-F1
#
_cell.length_a   1.000
_cell.length_b   1.000
_cell.length_c   1.000
_cell.angle_alpha   90.00
_cell.angle_beta   90.00
_cell.angle_gamma   90.00
#
_symmetry.space_group_name_H-M   'P 1'
#
loop_
_entity.id
_entity.type
_entity.pdbx_description
1 polymer ?
#
loop_
_entity_poly.entity_id
_entity_poly.type
_entity_poly.pdbx_seq_one_letter_code
_entity_poly.pdbx_strand_id
1 'polypeptide(L)'
;MIEKNEITFERGDLDPSTGAQWVYVPRHVAHGHRLGRVGGLMWGAILYYLSVALFSIAALTGYYPIENFFGVLIHGVLLILTVLILLGFAIRGQATVMFAAVHFAASVALALTGPFTGVVAGGMSFLVMFYLLDSDRANLTFRHRYRSWPGENSAGRAPAQTHNAGEN
;
A
#
# COMPACT_ATOMS: atom_id res chain seq x y z
N MET A 1 6.03 9.96 -40.45
CA MET A 1 6.64 10.67 -39.30
C MET A 1 5.93 10.19 -38.06
N ILE A 2 6.61 9.47 -37.16
CA ILE A 2 6.02 9.04 -35.89
C ILE A 2 6.26 10.19 -34.90
N GLU A 3 5.21 10.91 -34.57
CA GLU A 3 5.22 11.93 -33.53
C GLU A 3 5.62 11.23 -32.22
N LYS A 4 6.85 11.48 -31.74
CA LYS A 4 7.27 11.07 -30.39
C LYS A 4 6.49 11.95 -29.43
N ASN A 5 5.35 11.45 -28.92
CA ASN A 5 4.65 12.07 -27.80
C ASN A 5 5.56 12.01 -26.56
N GLU A 6 6.36 13.05 -26.35
CA GLU A 6 7.24 13.17 -25.19
C GLU A 6 6.37 13.33 -23.93
N ILE A 7 6.36 12.32 -23.07
CA ILE A 7 5.62 12.39 -21.80
C ILE A 7 6.45 13.23 -20.84
N THR A 8 5.99 14.46 -20.56
CA THR A 8 6.60 15.30 -19.52
C THR A 8 6.03 14.91 -18.16
N PHE A 9 6.91 14.62 -17.20
CA PHE A 9 6.50 14.26 -15.84
C PHE A 9 6.58 15.47 -14.89
N GLU A 10 5.56 15.62 -14.06
CA GLU A 10 5.57 16.59 -12.97
C GLU A 10 6.54 16.13 -11.88
N ARG A 11 7.33 17.06 -11.34
CA ARG A 11 8.31 16.80 -10.29
C ARG A 11 7.98 17.66 -9.07
N GLY A 12 8.06 17.06 -7.89
CA GLY A 12 7.98 17.77 -6.63
C GLY A 12 9.32 18.40 -6.23
N ASP A 13 9.32 19.02 -5.07
CA ASP A 13 10.53 19.66 -4.53
C ASP A 13 11.65 18.64 -4.27
N LEU A 14 12.88 19.10 -4.47
CA LEU A 14 14.09 18.37 -4.10
C LEU A 14 14.27 18.40 -2.59
N ASP A 15 14.43 17.23 -1.99
CA ASP A 15 14.85 17.09 -0.60
C ASP A 15 16.26 17.69 -0.45
N PRO A 16 16.45 18.75 0.36
CA PRO A 16 17.75 19.41 0.50
C PRO A 16 18.80 18.52 1.18
N SER A 17 18.38 17.48 1.91
CA SER A 17 19.29 16.59 2.64
C SER A 17 19.78 15.42 1.80
N THR A 18 18.90 14.85 0.96
CA THR A 18 19.20 13.66 0.16
C THR A 18 19.31 13.93 -1.34
N GLY A 19 18.82 15.08 -1.80
CA GLY A 19 18.65 15.41 -3.21
C GLY A 19 17.58 14.57 -3.93
N ALA A 20 16.80 13.78 -3.19
CA ALA A 20 15.70 13.00 -3.75
C ALA A 20 14.53 13.90 -4.14
N GLN A 21 13.81 13.55 -5.21
CA GLN A 21 12.56 14.22 -5.59
C GLN A 21 11.51 13.20 -5.99
N TRP A 22 10.24 13.50 -5.67
CA TRP A 22 9.12 12.72 -6.18
C TRP A 22 8.81 13.11 -7.62
N VAL A 23 8.63 12.11 -8.48
CA VAL A 23 8.21 12.28 -9.86
C VAL A 23 6.86 11.61 -10.03
N TYR A 24 5.87 12.38 -10.51
CA TYR A 24 4.51 11.93 -10.71
C TYR A 24 4.32 11.43 -12.13
N VAL A 25 3.69 10.26 -12.25
CA VAL A 25 3.50 9.57 -13.53
C VAL A 25 2.02 9.32 -13.79
N PRO A 26 1.57 9.31 -15.05
CA PRO A 26 0.21 8.91 -15.38
C PRO A 26 -0.08 7.46 -14.93
N ARG A 27 -1.33 7.19 -14.54
CA ARG A 27 -1.76 5.87 -14.05
C ARG A 27 -1.40 4.71 -14.99
N HIS A 28 -1.55 4.89 -16.30
CA HIS A 28 -1.25 3.85 -17.29
C HIS A 28 0.25 3.51 -17.34
N VAL A 29 1.13 4.50 -17.19
CA VAL A 29 2.60 4.30 -17.11
C VAL A 29 2.96 3.58 -15.83
N ALA A 30 2.42 4.05 -14.70
CA ALA A 30 2.65 3.44 -13.40
C ALA A 30 2.30 1.96 -13.39
N HIS A 31 1.13 1.60 -13.93
CA HIS A 31 0.58 0.24 -13.90
C HIS A 31 1.18 -0.70 -14.95
N GLY A 32 1.74 -0.16 -16.03
CA GLY A 32 2.50 -0.92 -17.02
C GLY A 32 3.86 -1.39 -16.49
N HIS A 33 4.48 -0.58 -15.63
CA HIS A 33 5.79 -0.82 -15.06
C HIS A 33 5.84 -2.06 -14.13
N ARG A 34 6.95 -2.79 -14.10
CA ARG A 34 7.14 -3.99 -13.26
C ARG A 34 6.90 -3.69 -11.76
N LEU A 35 7.31 -2.52 -11.29
CA LEU A 35 7.06 -2.08 -9.91
C LEU A 35 5.62 -1.64 -9.67
N GLY A 36 4.82 -1.34 -10.69
CA GLY A 36 3.40 -1.02 -10.51
C GLY A 36 2.48 -2.23 -10.38
N ARG A 37 3.01 -3.43 -10.62
CA ARG A 37 2.29 -4.72 -10.51
C ARG A 37 2.31 -5.25 -9.07
N VAL A 38 1.44 -6.22 -8.78
CA VAL A 38 1.42 -6.90 -7.49
C VAL A 38 2.69 -7.76 -7.36
N GLY A 39 3.55 -7.42 -6.39
CA GLY A 39 4.76 -8.18 -6.07
C GLY A 39 4.57 -9.08 -4.85
N GLY A 40 5.57 -9.90 -4.52
CA GLY A 40 5.50 -10.85 -3.40
C GLY A 40 5.12 -10.23 -2.05
N LEU A 41 5.71 -9.09 -1.68
CA LEU A 41 5.36 -8.38 -0.44
C LEU A 41 3.90 -7.89 -0.44
N MET A 42 3.39 -7.47 -1.60
CA MET A 42 2.00 -7.03 -1.73
C MET A 42 1.02 -8.21 -1.64
N TRP A 43 1.39 -9.37 -2.18
CA TRP A 43 0.68 -10.62 -1.94
C TRP A 43 0.69 -11.02 -0.46
N GLY A 44 1.82 -10.85 0.22
CA GLY A 44 1.91 -11.06 1.67
C GLY A 44 0.94 -10.16 2.44
N ALA A 45 0.84 -8.89 2.08
CA ALA A 45 -0.13 -7.97 2.68
C ALA A 45 -1.58 -8.40 2.40
N ILE A 46 -1.89 -8.82 1.17
CA ILE A 46 -3.23 -9.34 0.80
C ILE A 46 -3.58 -10.58 1.64
N LEU A 47 -2.65 -11.54 1.75
CA LEU A 47 -2.85 -12.75 2.54
C LEU A 47 -3.05 -12.43 4.03
N TYR A 48 -2.26 -11.51 4.58
CA TYR A 48 -2.43 -11.03 5.95
C TYR A 48 -3.85 -10.49 6.18
N TYR A 49 -4.33 -9.59 5.33
CA TYR A 49 -5.67 -9.03 5.45
C TYR A 49 -6.77 -10.09 5.27
N LEU A 50 -6.60 -11.04 4.35
CA LEU A 50 -7.52 -12.18 4.24
C LEU A 50 -7.57 -12.99 5.54
N SER A 51 -6.43 -13.24 6.18
CA SER A 51 -6.38 -13.90 7.49
C SER A 51 -7.10 -13.09 8.57
N VAL A 52 -6.95 -11.75 8.59
CA VAL A 52 -7.67 -10.88 9.54
C VAL A 52 -9.19 -10.91 9.30
N ALA A 53 -9.65 -10.92 8.04
CA ALA A 53 -11.07 -11.06 7.72
C ALA A 53 -11.64 -12.37 8.26
N LEU A 54 -10.97 -13.49 7.96
CA LEU A 54 -11.41 -14.81 8.41
C LEU A 54 -11.41 -14.90 9.94
N PHE A 55 -10.37 -14.39 10.59
CA PHE A 55 -10.29 -14.35 12.05
C PHE A 55 -11.40 -13.50 12.67
N SER A 56 -11.67 -12.31 12.13
CA SER A 56 -12.73 -11.44 12.63
C SER A 56 -14.12 -12.02 12.40
N ILE A 57 -14.36 -12.68 11.26
CA ILE A 57 -15.61 -13.41 11.01
C ILE A 57 -15.77 -14.53 12.04
N ALA A 58 -14.74 -15.36 12.25
CA ALA A 58 -14.79 -16.45 13.22
C ALA A 58 -15.06 -15.95 14.65
N ALA A 59 -14.45 -14.83 15.05
CA ALA A 59 -14.72 -14.21 16.34
C ALA A 59 -16.17 -13.71 16.45
N LEU A 60 -16.67 -13.00 15.42
CA LEU A 60 -18.03 -12.44 15.40
C LEU A 60 -19.13 -13.51 15.31
N THR A 61 -18.84 -14.68 14.73
CA THR A 61 -19.78 -15.82 14.70
C THR A 61 -19.69 -16.70 15.95
N GLY A 62 -18.86 -16.34 16.93
CA GLY A 62 -18.77 -17.02 18.22
C GLY A 62 -17.85 -18.23 18.26
N TYR A 63 -17.00 -18.44 17.25
CA TYR A 63 -16.00 -19.52 17.26
C TYR A 63 -14.92 -19.28 18.33
N TYR A 64 -14.62 -18.02 18.63
CA TYR A 64 -13.76 -17.61 19.74
C TYR A 64 -14.52 -16.68 20.69
N PRO A 65 -14.29 -16.76 22.01
CA PRO A 65 -14.94 -15.86 22.96
C PRO A 65 -14.43 -14.43 22.78
N ILE A 66 -15.36 -13.49 22.64
CA ILE A 66 -15.08 -12.05 22.74
C ILE A 66 -15.56 -11.60 24.12
N GLU A 67 -14.64 -11.13 24.96
CA GLU A 67 -14.90 -10.89 26.38
C GLU A 67 -15.80 -9.68 26.66
N ASN A 68 -15.90 -8.73 25.72
CA ASN A 68 -16.67 -7.51 25.92
C ASN A 68 -17.23 -6.93 24.61
N PHE A 69 -18.24 -6.07 24.74
CA PHE A 69 -18.88 -5.40 23.61
C PHE A 69 -17.91 -4.57 22.75
N PHE A 70 -16.88 -3.97 23.37
CA PHE A 70 -15.85 -3.23 22.64
C PHE A 70 -15.07 -4.13 21.67
N GLY A 71 -14.75 -5.37 22.07
CA GLY A 71 -14.10 -6.35 21.20
C GLY A 71 -14.95 -6.67 19.97
N VAL A 72 -16.28 -6.78 20.13
CA VAL A 72 -17.22 -7.01 19.02
C VAL A 72 -17.16 -5.83 18.04
N LEU A 73 -17.21 -4.60 18.54
CA LEU A 73 -17.09 -3.39 17.72
C LEU A 73 -15.76 -3.33 16.98
N ILE A 74 -14.64 -3.63 17.66
CA ILE A 74 -13.31 -3.59 17.07
C ILE A 74 -13.19 -4.63 15.96
N HIS A 75 -13.65 -5.87 16.16
CA HIS A 75 -13.67 -6.89 15.12
C HIS A 75 -14.55 -6.51 13.93
N GLY A 76 -15.71 -5.87 14.17
CA GLY A 76 -16.55 -5.34 13.11
C GLY A 76 -15.83 -4.28 12.27
N VAL A 77 -15.16 -3.32 12.92
CA VAL A 77 -14.36 -2.28 12.26
C VAL A 77 -13.19 -2.88 11.48
N LEU A 78 -12.44 -3.82 12.07
CA LEU A 78 -11.33 -4.51 11.40
C LEU A 78 -11.81 -5.24 10.15
N LEU A 79 -12.96 -5.91 10.22
CA LEU A 79 -13.54 -6.61 9.07
C LEU A 79 -13.91 -5.63 7.94
N ILE A 80 -14.60 -4.53 8.25
CA ILE A 80 -14.97 -3.50 7.27
C ILE A 80 -13.73 -2.91 6.61
N LEU A 81 -12.74 -2.50 7.43
CA LEU A 81 -11.48 -1.93 6.94
C LEU A 81 -10.73 -2.93 6.06
N THR A 82 -10.68 -4.20 6.46
CA THR A 82 -10.06 -5.27 5.69
C THR A 82 -10.70 -5.40 4.30
N VAL A 83 -12.03 -5.41 4.21
CA VAL A 83 -12.74 -5.46 2.92
C VAL A 83 -12.40 -4.24 2.06
N LEU A 84 -12.41 -3.03 2.64
CA LEU A 84 -12.05 -1.80 1.94
C LEU A 84 -10.61 -1.80 1.45
N ILE A 85 -9.68 -2.35 2.23
CA ILE A 85 -8.27 -2.49 1.89
C ILE A 85 -8.09 -3.48 0.73
N LEU A 86 -8.73 -4.66 0.79
CA LEU A 86 -8.67 -5.66 -0.27
C LEU A 86 -9.29 -5.16 -1.58
N LEU A 87 -10.43 -4.46 -1.50
CA LEU A 87 -11.01 -3.77 -2.65
C LEU A 87 -10.05 -2.72 -3.20
N GLY A 88 -9.44 -1.94 -2.31
CA GLY A 88 -8.45 -0.93 -2.66
C GLY A 88 -7.20 -1.51 -3.33
N PHE A 89 -6.72 -2.69 -2.89
CA PHE A 89 -5.67 -3.45 -3.59
C PHE A 89 -6.11 -3.84 -5.01
N ALA A 90 -7.34 -4.34 -5.17
CA ALA A 90 -7.87 -4.77 -6.46
C ALA A 90 -7.98 -3.59 -7.46
N ILE A 91 -8.51 -2.44 -7.02
CA ILE A 91 -8.70 -1.27 -7.87
C ILE A 91 -7.47 -0.34 -7.92
N ARG A 92 -6.45 -0.62 -7.09
CA ARG A 92 -5.24 0.19 -6.89
C ARG A 92 -5.56 1.63 -6.44
N GLY A 93 -6.47 1.75 -5.47
CA GLY A 93 -6.95 3.03 -4.97
C GLY A 93 -6.01 3.65 -3.93
N GLN A 94 -5.76 4.95 -4.00
CA GLN A 94 -4.89 5.65 -3.04
C GLN A 94 -5.42 5.59 -1.60
N ALA A 95 -6.75 5.53 -1.43
CA ALA A 95 -7.41 5.41 -0.13
C ALA A 95 -7.00 4.15 0.67
N THR A 96 -6.48 3.11 0.01
CA THR A 96 -5.94 1.91 0.67
C THR A 96 -4.92 2.26 1.75
N VAL A 97 -4.09 3.28 1.52
CA VAL A 97 -3.06 3.70 2.48
C VAL A 97 -3.71 4.26 3.75
N MET A 98 -4.77 5.06 3.61
CA MET A 98 -5.53 5.58 4.76
C MET A 98 -6.23 4.45 5.51
N PHE A 99 -6.90 3.53 4.81
CA PHE A 99 -7.57 2.40 5.46
C PHE A 99 -6.58 1.51 6.22
N ALA A 100 -5.38 1.27 5.68
CA ALA A 100 -4.33 0.53 6.38
C ALA A 100 -3.86 1.24 7.66
N ALA A 101 -3.78 2.57 7.65
CA ALA A 101 -3.44 3.34 8.85
C ALA A 101 -4.53 3.25 9.93
N VAL A 102 -5.81 3.35 9.53
CA VAL A 102 -6.94 3.17 10.47
C VAL A 102 -7.00 1.72 10.97
N HIS A 103 -6.69 0.74 10.12
CA HIS A 103 -6.63 -0.67 10.50
C HIS A 103 -5.54 -0.94 11.53
N PHE A 104 -4.37 -0.30 11.38
CA PHE A 104 -3.31 -0.33 12.38
C PHE A 104 -3.80 0.23 13.72
N ALA A 105 -4.45 1.40 13.74
CA ALA A 105 -4.99 1.98 14.96
C ALA A 105 -6.04 1.07 15.63
N ALA A 106 -6.94 0.47 14.86
CA ALA A 106 -7.92 -0.49 15.36
C ALA A 106 -7.26 -1.77 15.92
N SER A 107 -6.17 -2.23 15.30
CA SER A 107 -5.39 -3.39 15.77
C SER A 107 -4.67 -3.08 17.09
N VAL A 108 -4.14 -1.86 17.25
CA VAL A 108 -3.59 -1.39 18.53
C VAL A 108 -4.69 -1.34 19.59
N ALA A 109 -5.88 -0.82 19.26
CA ALA A 109 -7.01 -0.83 20.19
C ALA A 109 -7.37 -2.27 20.64
N LEU A 110 -7.36 -3.24 19.73
CA LEU A 110 -7.54 -4.66 20.07
C LEU A 110 -6.43 -5.19 20.99
N ALA A 111 -5.17 -4.81 20.75
CA ALA A 111 -4.07 -5.21 21.60
C ALA A 111 -4.24 -4.72 23.05
N LEU A 112 -4.77 -3.50 23.20
CA LEU A 112 -5.04 -2.90 24.50
C LEU A 112 -6.20 -3.56 25.26
N THR A 113 -7.06 -4.35 24.60
CA THR A 113 -8.09 -5.12 25.30
C THR A 113 -7.56 -6.40 25.95
N GLY A 114 -6.29 -6.76 25.75
CA GLY A 114 -5.64 -7.92 26.41
C GLY A 114 -5.27 -9.13 25.52
N PRO A 115 -5.97 -9.44 24.40
CA PRO A 115 -5.61 -10.57 23.57
C PRO A 115 -4.24 -10.41 22.89
N PHE A 116 -3.38 -11.42 23.02
CA PHE A 116 -2.08 -11.48 22.31
C PHE A 116 -2.26 -11.39 20.77
N THR A 117 -3.40 -11.85 20.26
CA THR A 117 -3.77 -11.73 18.84
C THR A 117 -3.82 -10.27 18.37
N GLY A 118 -4.23 -9.33 19.24
CA GLY A 118 -4.20 -7.90 18.96
C GLY A 118 -2.78 -7.37 18.78
N VAL A 119 -1.82 -7.86 19.58
CA VAL A 119 -0.39 -7.48 19.46
C VAL A 119 0.18 -7.94 18.12
N VAL A 120 -0.07 -9.19 17.73
CA VAL A 120 0.36 -9.74 16.44
C VAL A 120 -0.29 -8.98 15.28
N ALA A 121 -1.60 -8.73 15.36
CA ALA A 121 -2.31 -7.96 14.35
C ALA A 121 -1.77 -6.53 14.23
N GLY A 122 -1.50 -5.86 15.36
CA GLY A 122 -0.93 -4.52 15.40
C GLY A 122 0.47 -4.45 14.77
N GLY A 123 1.35 -5.39 15.14
CA GLY A 123 2.70 -5.49 14.56
C GLY A 123 2.67 -5.71 13.05
N MET A 124 1.85 -6.66 12.58
CA MET A 124 1.72 -6.91 11.14
C MET A 124 1.07 -5.75 10.38
N SER A 125 0.04 -5.12 10.96
CA SER A 125 -0.57 -3.91 10.40
C SER A 125 0.43 -2.77 10.28
N PHE A 126 1.30 -2.58 11.28
CA PHE A 126 2.37 -1.59 11.24
C PHE A 126 3.33 -1.85 10.08
N LEU A 127 3.81 -3.10 9.93
CA LEU A 127 4.72 -3.46 8.84
C LEU A 127 4.09 -3.24 7.47
N VAL A 128 2.83 -3.61 7.30
CA VAL A 128 2.11 -3.41 6.03
C VAL A 128 1.87 -1.92 5.78
N MET A 129 1.47 -1.15 6.79
CA MET A 129 1.30 0.30 6.67
C MET A 129 2.62 0.98 6.28
N PHE A 130 3.72 0.63 6.94
CA PHE A 130 5.05 1.13 6.63
C PHE A 130 5.45 0.81 5.18
N TYR A 131 5.26 -0.44 4.75
CA TYR A 131 5.48 -0.85 3.37
C TYR A 131 4.63 -0.03 2.37
N LEU A 132 3.35 0.20 2.68
CA LEU A 132 2.46 0.98 1.83
C LEU A 132 2.84 2.45 1.75
N LEU A 133 3.43 3.01 2.82
CA LEU A 133 3.83 4.41 2.91
C LEU A 133 5.18 4.71 2.24
N ASP A 134 6.16 3.82 2.35
CA ASP A 134 7.52 4.13 1.91
C ASP A 134 7.98 3.34 0.68
N SER A 135 7.49 2.12 0.43
CA SER A 135 8.02 1.32 -0.68
C SER A 135 7.77 1.96 -2.05
N ASP A 136 8.76 1.86 -2.94
CA ASP A 136 8.65 2.34 -4.33
C ASP A 136 7.49 1.66 -5.06
N ARG A 137 7.30 0.36 -4.82
CA ARG A 137 6.21 -0.42 -5.39
C ARG A 137 4.85 0.13 -4.97
N ALA A 138 4.61 0.35 -3.67
CA ALA A 138 3.33 0.88 -3.22
C ALA A 138 3.11 2.33 -3.65
N ASN A 139 4.15 3.17 -3.62
CA ASN A 139 4.09 4.54 -4.14
C ASN A 139 3.67 4.55 -5.63
N LEU A 140 4.26 3.68 -6.46
CA LEU A 140 3.93 3.63 -7.87
C LEU A 140 2.54 3.03 -8.12
N THR A 141 2.16 1.98 -7.39
CA THR A 141 0.85 1.32 -7.55
C THR A 141 -0.32 2.22 -7.14
N PHE A 142 -0.24 2.88 -5.98
CA PHE A 142 -1.37 3.59 -5.37
C PHE A 142 -1.32 5.11 -5.47
N ARG A 143 -0.12 5.69 -5.56
CA ARG A 143 0.10 7.15 -5.56
C ARG A 143 0.68 7.66 -6.87
N HIS A 144 0.92 6.76 -7.83
CA HIS A 144 1.42 7.07 -9.17
C HIS A 144 2.66 7.96 -9.15
N ARG A 145 3.59 7.68 -8.23
CA ARG A 145 4.85 8.42 -8.07
C ARG A 145 6.01 7.50 -7.78
N TYR A 146 7.22 7.91 -8.16
CA TYR A 146 8.48 7.26 -7.79
C TYR A 146 9.49 8.29 -7.32
N ARG A 147 10.50 7.85 -6.57
CA ARG A 147 11.59 8.71 -6.08
C ARG A 147 12.71 8.68 -7.10
N SER A 148 13.14 9.84 -7.58
CA SER A 148 14.36 9.98 -8.39
C SER A 148 15.48 10.58 -7.55
N TRP A 149 16.71 10.16 -7.82
CA TRP A 149 17.88 10.52 -7.03
C TRP A 149 18.87 11.39 -7.82
N PRO A 150 19.76 12.13 -7.13
CA PRO A 150 20.81 12.90 -7.79
C PRO A 150 21.67 12.00 -8.69
N GLY A 151 21.82 12.38 -9.96
CA GLY A 151 22.57 11.60 -10.96
C GLY A 151 21.71 10.77 -11.92
N GLU A 152 20.41 10.55 -11.64
CA GLU A 152 19.45 9.93 -12.57
C GLU A 152 18.84 10.93 -13.58
N ASN A 153 19.42 12.12 -13.72
CA ASN A 153 18.90 13.25 -14.51
C ASN A 153 18.76 12.99 -16.03
N SER A 154 19.20 11.84 -16.54
CA SER A 154 18.93 11.37 -17.91
C SER A 154 17.44 11.06 -18.15
N ALA A 155 16.65 10.81 -17.09
CA ALA A 155 15.24 10.42 -17.20
C ALA A 155 14.26 11.60 -17.49
N GLY A 156 14.75 12.84 -17.53
CA GLY A 156 13.95 14.02 -17.90
C GLY A 156 13.47 14.04 -19.36
N ARG A 157 14.09 13.21 -20.20
CA ARG A 157 13.66 12.90 -21.58
C ARG A 157 13.63 11.39 -21.76
N ALA A 158 12.85 10.69 -20.93
CA ALA A 158 12.54 9.31 -21.25
C ALA A 158 11.72 9.32 -22.55
N PRO A 159 12.17 8.68 -23.65
CA PRO A 159 11.33 8.54 -24.83
C PRO A 159 10.02 7.88 -24.42
N ALA A 160 8.93 8.24 -25.11
CA ALA A 160 7.56 7.71 -24.88
C ALA A 160 7.49 6.18 -24.71
N GLN A 161 8.50 5.48 -25.22
CA GLN A 161 8.77 4.07 -24.96
C GLN A 161 9.91 3.95 -23.94
N THR A 162 9.56 3.86 -22.65
CA THR A 162 10.48 3.27 -21.68
C THR A 162 10.53 1.78 -21.98
N HIS A 163 11.60 1.31 -22.63
CA HIS A 163 11.94 -0.11 -22.54
C HIS A 163 12.02 -0.46 -21.05
N ASN A 164 11.39 -1.57 -20.65
CA ASN A 164 11.39 -1.98 -19.25
C ASN A 164 12.85 -2.05 -18.77
N ALA A 165 13.18 -1.41 -17.64
CA ALA A 165 14.47 -1.58 -17.00
C ALA A 165 14.63 -3.07 -16.62
N GLY A 166 15.29 -3.84 -17.50
CA GLY A 166 15.43 -5.29 -17.42
C GLY A 166 15.10 -6.08 -18.69
N GLU A 167 14.73 -5.44 -19.79
CA GLU A 167 14.75 -6.09 -21.12
C GLU A 167 16.13 -5.84 -21.76
N ASN A 168 17.01 -6.84 -21.63
CA ASN A 168 18.13 -7.02 -22.55
C ASN A 168 17.63 -7.77 -23.79
#